data_AF-A0A2N0B969-F1
#
_entry.id   AF-A0A2N0B969-F1
#
_cell.length_a   1.000
_cell.length_b   1.000
_cell.length_c   1.000
_cell.angle_alpha   90.00
_cell.angle_beta   90.00
_cell.angle_gamma   90.00
#
_symmetry.space_group_name_H-M   'P 1'
#
loop_
_entity.id
_entity.type
_entity.pdbx_description
1 polymer ?
#
loop_
_entity_poly.entity_id
_entity_poly.type
_entity_poly.pdbx_seq_one_letter_code
_entity_poly.pdbx_strand_id
1 'polypeptide(L)'
;MGNGPVKKKFTGGIPVSLIIFNCYANFIFCGLKPVPPPEGKFCDIWHKPVDCVELDFRKGVCDLGFGPVPLRMNSVVNYLTETADRKKIIVEVLHEHRVKITYPDSEPRLFIKTRDKDERKRRWEKAKEEWNGFFE
;
A
#
# COMPACT_ATOMS: atom_id res chain seq x y z
N MET A 1 63.47 9.90 -31.31
CA MET A 1 62.08 10.43 -31.25
C MET A 1 61.29 9.83 -32.40
N GLY A 2 60.15 9.21 -32.13
CA GLY A 2 59.22 8.76 -33.19
C GLY A 2 58.69 7.35 -32.96
N ASN A 3 57.52 7.27 -32.32
CA ASN A 3 56.80 6.07 -31.91
C ASN A 3 56.32 5.21 -33.09
N GLY A 4 56.28 3.89 -32.88
CA GLY A 4 55.72 2.92 -33.82
C GLY A 4 54.18 2.92 -33.88
N PRO A 5 53.59 2.31 -34.92
CA PRO A 5 52.15 2.12 -35.01
C PRO A 5 51.68 0.85 -34.28
N VAL A 6 50.65 1.11 -33.49
CA VAL A 6 49.76 0.20 -32.77
C VAL A 6 49.02 -0.75 -33.72
N LYS A 7 48.94 -2.04 -33.36
CA LYS A 7 47.83 -2.92 -33.80
C LYS A 7 47.09 -3.44 -32.57
N LYS A 8 45.94 -2.81 -32.28
CA LYS A 8 44.94 -3.29 -31.32
C LYS A 8 44.31 -4.57 -31.86
N LYS A 9 44.43 -5.67 -31.11
CA LYS A 9 43.46 -6.77 -31.17
C LYS A 9 42.58 -6.67 -29.92
N PHE A 10 41.39 -6.12 -30.11
CA PHE A 10 40.33 -6.15 -29.11
C PHE A 10 39.59 -7.48 -29.35
N THR A 11 39.95 -8.52 -28.60
CA THR A 11 39.17 -9.75 -28.52
C THR A 11 38.54 -9.79 -27.14
N GLY A 12 37.23 -9.60 -27.15
CA GLY A 12 36.40 -9.57 -25.97
C GLY A 12 36.45 -10.86 -25.16
N GLY A 13 36.34 -10.67 -23.86
CA GLY A 13 36.00 -11.69 -22.89
C GLY A 13 35.54 -10.95 -21.66
N ILE A 14 34.23 -10.83 -21.46
CA ILE A 14 33.68 -10.39 -20.17
C ILE A 14 34.09 -11.49 -19.18
N PRO A 15 34.90 -11.20 -18.16
CA PRO A 15 35.36 -12.23 -17.25
C PRO A 15 34.16 -12.80 -16.50
N VAL A 16 34.04 -14.13 -16.48
CA VAL A 16 32.95 -14.88 -15.85
C VAL A 16 32.75 -14.49 -14.38
N SER A 17 33.79 -13.95 -13.73
CA SER A 17 33.74 -13.41 -12.36
C SER A 17 32.80 -12.21 -12.19
N LEU A 18 32.61 -11.39 -13.24
CA LEU A 18 31.74 -10.21 -13.22
C LEU A 18 30.25 -10.58 -13.32
N ILE A 19 29.93 -11.74 -13.93
CA ILE A 19 28.57 -12.25 -14.03
C ILE A 19 28.11 -12.83 -12.69
N ILE A 20 28.98 -13.59 -12.02
CA ILE A 20 28.68 -14.21 -10.73
C ILE A 20 28.41 -13.14 -9.66
N PHE A 21 29.18 -12.05 -9.65
CA PHE A 21 29.00 -10.97 -8.67
C PHE A 21 27.67 -10.22 -8.82
N ASN A 22 27.15 -10.09 -10.05
CA ASN A 22 25.89 -9.40 -10.33
C ASN A 22 24.64 -10.27 -10.01
N CYS A 23 24.79 -11.60 -10.01
CA CYS A 23 23.71 -12.50 -9.61
C CYS A 23 23.47 -12.51 -8.09
N TYR A 24 24.51 -12.40 -7.26
CA TYR A 24 24.35 -12.40 -5.79
C TYR A 24 23.76 -11.08 -5.24
N ALA A 25 23.95 -9.96 -5.94
CA ALA A 25 23.42 -8.67 -5.50
C ALA A 25 21.88 -8.56 -5.59
N ASN A 26 21.22 -9.40 -6.38
CA ASN A 26 19.77 -9.33 -6.62
C ASN A 26 18.92 -10.25 -5.72
N PHE A 27 19.53 -11.13 -4.91
CA PHE A 27 18.79 -12.14 -4.14
C PHE A 27 18.50 -11.80 -2.67
N ILE A 28 19.04 -10.70 -2.13
CA ILE A 28 19.00 -10.46 -0.67
C ILE A 28 17.93 -9.44 -0.22
N PHE A 29 17.29 -8.70 -1.11
CA PHE A 29 16.28 -7.69 -0.72
C PHE A 29 14.84 -8.13 -0.96
N CYS A 30 14.49 -9.36 -0.58
CA CYS A 30 13.09 -9.71 -0.29
C CYS A 30 12.80 -9.42 1.19
N GLY A 31 13.04 -8.18 1.62
CA GLY A 31 12.62 -7.73 2.95
C GLY A 31 11.11 -7.89 3.06
N LEU A 32 10.63 -8.57 4.10
CA LEU A 32 9.20 -8.71 4.41
C LEU A 32 8.54 -7.34 4.30
N LYS A 33 7.84 -7.10 3.19
CA LYS A 33 7.13 -5.84 3.00
C LYS A 33 6.08 -5.79 4.11
N PRO A 34 6.05 -4.72 4.93
CA PRO A 34 5.05 -4.57 5.95
C PRO A 34 3.68 -4.71 5.30
N VAL A 35 2.89 -5.67 5.81
CA VAL A 35 1.58 -5.99 5.25
C VAL A 35 0.67 -4.79 5.51
N PRO A 36 0.13 -4.14 4.46
CA PRO A 36 -0.74 -3.00 4.64
C PRO A 36 -2.02 -3.43 5.39
N PRO A 37 -2.65 -2.51 6.14
CA PRO A 37 -3.90 -2.79 6.83
C PRO A 37 -4.98 -3.31 5.86
N PRO A 38 -5.96 -4.09 6.35
CA PRO A 38 -7.08 -4.53 5.54
C PRO A 38 -8.01 -3.36 5.16
N GLU A 39 -8.79 -3.54 4.11
CA GLU A 39 -9.85 -2.60 3.72
C GLU A 39 -10.91 -2.46 4.84
N GLY A 40 -11.62 -1.33 4.85
CA GLY A 40 -12.69 -1.10 5.81
C GLY A 40 -13.44 0.20 5.62
N LYS A 41 -14.66 0.22 6.15
CA LYS A 41 -15.49 1.42 6.28
C LYS A 41 -15.26 2.07 7.64
N PHE A 42 -14.89 3.34 7.65
CA PHE A 42 -14.58 4.10 8.85
C PHE A 42 -15.53 5.28 8.97
N CYS A 43 -16.12 5.51 10.14
CA CYS A 43 -17.07 6.60 10.35
C CYS A 43 -16.64 7.48 11.53
N ASP A 44 -16.85 8.78 11.40
CA ASP A 44 -16.71 9.74 12.49
C ASP A 44 -18.01 9.76 13.30
N ILE A 45 -17.95 9.21 14.51
CA ILE A 45 -19.08 9.09 15.43
C ILE A 45 -19.19 10.34 16.32
N TRP A 46 -18.14 11.16 16.38
CA TRP A 46 -18.07 12.31 17.27
C TRP A 46 -18.77 13.54 16.69
N HIS A 47 -18.66 13.74 15.37
CA HIS A 47 -19.27 14.89 14.69
C HIS A 47 -20.60 14.53 14.03
N LYS A 48 -21.54 15.50 13.99
CA LYS A 48 -22.81 15.38 13.27
C LYS A 48 -22.80 16.39 12.11
N PRO A 49 -23.15 16.00 10.87
CA PRO A 49 -23.60 14.66 10.44
C PRO A 49 -22.49 13.60 10.49
N VAL A 50 -22.88 12.33 10.65
CA VAL A 50 -21.95 11.19 10.65
C VAL A 50 -21.34 11.09 9.25
N ASP A 51 -20.04 11.28 9.17
CA ASP A 51 -19.26 11.17 7.94
C ASP A 51 -18.58 9.80 7.88
N CYS A 52 -18.76 9.08 6.78
CA CYS A 52 -18.25 7.72 6.60
C CYS A 52 -17.41 7.66 5.33
N VAL A 53 -16.24 7.06 5.45
CA VAL A 53 -15.26 6.91 4.38
C VAL A 53 -14.91 5.44 4.20
N GLU A 54 -14.60 5.04 2.97
CA GLU A 54 -14.18 3.67 2.65
C GLU A 54 -12.72 3.69 2.23
N LEU A 55 -11.88 2.95 2.96
CA LEU A 55 -10.44 2.95 2.76
C LEU A 55 -9.97 1.54 2.39
N ASP A 56 -9.30 1.42 1.25
CA ASP A 56 -8.64 0.20 0.80
C ASP A 56 -7.13 0.46 0.65
N PHE A 57 -6.39 0.14 1.70
CA PHE A 57 -4.94 0.29 1.76
C PHE A 57 -4.18 -0.72 0.87
N ARG A 58 -4.83 -1.82 0.48
CA ARG A 58 -4.21 -2.87 -0.36
C ARG A 58 -4.29 -2.52 -1.84
N LYS A 59 -5.45 -2.01 -2.26
CA LYS A 59 -5.63 -1.50 -3.64
C LYS A 59 -5.14 -0.06 -3.79
N GLY A 60 -4.90 0.65 -2.69
CA GLY A 60 -4.45 2.04 -2.71
C GLY A 60 -5.54 2.98 -3.20
N VAL A 61 -6.78 2.76 -2.75
CA VAL A 61 -7.96 3.53 -3.14
C VAL A 61 -8.69 3.95 -1.86
N CYS A 62 -9.18 5.19 -1.83
CA CYS A 62 -10.05 5.68 -0.77
C CYS A 62 -11.24 6.43 -1.35
N ASP A 63 -12.41 6.26 -0.76
CA ASP A 63 -13.60 7.06 -1.04
C ASP A 63 -13.92 7.93 0.18
N LEU A 64 -13.85 9.25 -0.04
CA LEU A 64 -14.11 10.27 0.97
C LEU A 64 -15.51 10.89 0.82
N GLY A 65 -16.43 10.22 0.10
CA GLY A 65 -17.81 10.67 -0.11
C GLY A 65 -18.04 11.43 -1.42
N PHE A 66 -16.98 11.74 -2.16
CA PHE A 66 -17.01 12.33 -3.50
C PHE A 66 -16.53 11.36 -4.60
N GLY A 67 -16.32 10.10 -4.25
CA GLY A 67 -15.90 9.04 -5.15
C GLY A 67 -14.49 8.50 -4.87
N PRO A 68 -14.11 7.39 -5.54
CA PRO A 68 -12.84 6.73 -5.32
C PRO A 68 -11.67 7.56 -5.86
N VAL A 69 -10.74 7.91 -4.97
CA VAL A 69 -9.49 8.61 -5.26
C VAL A 69 -8.28 7.78 -4.85
N PRO A 70 -7.12 7.95 -5.52
CA PRO A 70 -5.92 7.17 -5.23
C PRO A 70 -5.34 7.52 -3.85
N LEU A 71 -4.98 6.49 -3.09
CA LEU A 71 -4.35 6.57 -1.78
C LEU A 71 -2.88 6.14 -1.90
N ARG A 72 -1.96 7.09 -1.77
CA ARG A 72 -0.51 6.85 -1.86
C ARG A 72 0.06 6.53 -0.49
N MET A 73 0.77 5.42 -0.39
CA MET A 73 1.47 5.04 0.83
C MET A 73 2.76 5.86 0.98
N ASN A 74 2.89 6.62 2.06
CA ASN A 74 4.14 7.28 2.45
C ASN A 74 4.91 6.44 3.48
N SER A 75 4.19 5.82 4.42
CA SER A 75 4.68 4.80 5.33
C SER A 75 3.56 3.79 5.63
N VAL A 76 3.86 2.73 6.39
CA VAL A 76 2.88 1.71 6.79
C VAL A 76 1.67 2.29 7.53
N VAL A 77 1.91 3.41 8.24
CA VAL A 77 0.89 4.09 9.03
C VAL A 77 0.41 5.39 8.39
N ASN A 78 1.15 5.98 7.45
CA ASN A 78 0.81 7.27 6.86
C ASN A 78 0.55 7.16 5.36
N TYR A 79 -0.64 7.59 4.97
CA TYR A 79 -1.10 7.61 3.60
C TYR A 79 -1.47 9.04 3.20
N LEU A 80 -1.32 9.33 1.91
CA LEU A 80 -1.57 10.63 1.33
C LEU A 80 -2.55 10.48 0.17
N THR A 81 -3.55 11.34 0.13
CA THR A 81 -4.43 11.48 -1.03
C THR A 81 -4.61 12.96 -1.37
N GLU A 82 -5.14 13.24 -2.55
CA GLU A 82 -5.31 14.60 -3.07
C GLU A 82 -6.77 14.79 -3.46
N THR A 83 -7.36 15.91 -3.05
CA THR A 83 -8.67 16.37 -3.53
C THR A 83 -8.56 16.85 -4.98
N ALA A 84 -9.71 16.99 -5.67
CA ALA A 84 -9.79 17.60 -6.99
C ALA A 84 -9.04 18.96 -7.09
N ASP A 85 -9.06 19.75 -6.02
CA ASP A 85 -8.35 21.04 -5.91
C ASP A 85 -6.85 20.91 -5.60
N ARG A 86 -6.26 19.72 -5.72
CA ARG A 86 -4.84 19.39 -5.40
C ARG A 86 -4.43 19.67 -3.95
N LYS A 87 -5.39 19.81 -3.05
CA LYS A 87 -5.13 19.90 -1.62
C LYS A 87 -4.82 18.52 -1.06
N LYS A 88 -3.79 18.42 -0.22
CA LYS A 88 -3.33 17.15 0.35
C LYS A 88 -4.18 16.78 1.57
N ILE A 89 -4.67 15.55 1.58
CA ILE A 89 -5.34 14.91 2.72
C ILE A 89 -4.40 13.84 3.27
N ILE A 90 -4.24 13.85 4.59
CA ILE A 90 -3.36 12.90 5.29
C ILE A 90 -4.24 11.89 6.01
N VAL A 91 -3.98 10.61 5.79
CA VAL A 91 -4.66 9.50 6.45
C VAL A 91 -3.64 8.75 7.31
N GLU A 92 -3.77 8.87 8.62
CA GLU A 92 -2.92 8.21 9.61
C GLU A 92 -3.65 6.99 10.18
N VAL A 93 -3.07 5.81 10.04
CA VAL A 93 -3.57 4.56 10.61
C VAL A 93 -3.02 4.41 12.01
N LEU A 94 -3.86 4.70 13.02
CA LEU A 94 -3.50 4.57 14.42
C LEU A 94 -3.58 3.12 14.90
N HIS A 95 -4.60 2.39 14.44
CA HIS A 95 -4.81 0.97 14.72
C HIS A 95 -5.66 0.36 13.59
N GLU A 96 -5.74 -0.96 13.50
CA GLU A 96 -6.59 -1.69 12.55
C GLU A 96 -8.06 -1.20 12.51
N HIS A 97 -8.55 -0.60 13.60
CA HIS A 97 -9.94 -0.14 13.72
C HIS A 97 -10.07 1.37 13.88
N ARG A 98 -8.97 2.13 13.81
CA ARG A 98 -8.95 3.57 14.06
C ARG A 98 -8.03 4.26 13.08
N VAL A 99 -8.57 5.23 12.37
CA VAL A 99 -7.82 6.07 11.44
C VAL A 99 -8.08 7.53 11.77
N LYS A 100 -7.08 8.37 11.58
CA LYS A 100 -7.16 9.81 11.77
C LYS A 100 -6.95 10.46 10.41
N ILE A 101 -7.91 11.28 9.99
CA ILE A 101 -7.89 11.95 8.69
C ILE A 101 -7.78 13.44 8.91
N THR A 102 -6.78 14.04 8.28
CA THR A 102 -6.55 15.48 8.30
C THR A 102 -6.94 16.02 6.93
N TYR A 103 -8.09 16.70 6.87
CA TYR A 103 -8.49 17.45 5.68
C TYR A 103 -7.70 18.76 5.61
N PRO A 104 -7.53 19.33 4.41
CA PRO A 104 -6.88 20.63 4.28
C PRO A 104 -7.66 21.69 5.05
N ASP A 105 -6.94 22.57 5.74
CA ASP A 105 -7.50 23.71 6.46
C ASP A 105 -8.47 23.32 7.60
N SER A 106 -8.53 22.04 7.99
CA SER A 106 -9.36 21.56 9.09
C SER A 106 -8.53 20.87 10.18
N GLU A 107 -9.13 20.78 11.36
CA GLU A 107 -8.60 19.93 12.41
C GLU A 107 -8.68 18.45 12.01
N PRO A 108 -7.74 17.62 12.48
CA PRO A 108 -7.74 16.20 12.20
C PRO A 108 -8.90 15.50 12.92
N ARG A 109 -9.64 14.67 12.19
CA ARG A 109 -10.80 13.93 12.71
C ARG A 109 -10.48 12.46 12.88
N LEU A 110 -11.06 11.85 13.91
CA LEU A 110 -10.89 10.43 14.22
C LEU A 110 -12.07 9.62 13.68
N PHE A 111 -11.78 8.64 12.85
CA PHE A 111 -12.75 7.71 12.31
C PHE A 111 -12.54 6.32 12.88
N ILE A 112 -13.65 5.65 13.18
CA ILE A 112 -13.66 4.31 13.78
C ILE A 112 -14.22 3.32 12.76
N LYS A 113 -13.56 2.17 12.63
CA LYS A 113 -13.99 1.10 11.73
C LYS A 113 -15.36 0.62 12.17
N THR A 114 -16.33 0.73 11.27
CA THR A 114 -17.67 0.20 11.49
C THR A 114 -17.65 -1.29 11.20
N ARG A 115 -18.24 -2.09 12.09
CA ARG A 115 -18.46 -3.52 11.83
C ARG A 115 -19.60 -3.67 10.83
N ASP A 116 -19.25 -3.95 9.59
CA ASP A 116 -20.24 -4.27 8.58
C ASP A 116 -20.90 -5.63 8.88
N LYS A 117 -22.25 -5.66 8.84
CA LYS A 117 -23.01 -6.90 9.05
C LYS A 117 -22.82 -7.85 7.87
N ASP A 118 -22.63 -7.32 6.67
CA ASP A 118 -22.51 -8.10 5.45
C ASP A 118 -21.12 -8.75 5.33
N GLU A 119 -20.08 -8.06 5.79
CA GLU A 119 -18.73 -8.63 5.88
C GLU A 119 -18.69 -9.85 6.81
N ARG A 120 -19.43 -9.79 7.94
CA ARG A 120 -19.56 -10.95 8.83
C ARG A 120 -20.19 -12.12 8.07
N LYS A 121 -21.29 -11.90 7.36
CA LYS A 121 -22.00 -12.95 6.61
C LYS A 121 -21.09 -13.59 5.54
N ARG A 122 -20.37 -12.78 4.75
CA ARG A 122 -19.39 -13.28 3.76
C ARG A 122 -18.29 -14.14 4.38
N ARG A 123 -17.73 -13.73 5.53
CA ARG A 123 -16.70 -14.55 6.21
C ARG A 123 -17.26 -15.88 6.71
N TRP A 124 -18.50 -15.90 7.18
CA TRP A 124 -19.16 -17.15 7.59
C TRP A 124 -19.42 -18.08 6.41
N GLU A 125 -19.89 -17.56 5.28
CA GLU A 125 -20.13 -18.34 4.06
C GLU A 125 -18.83 -18.97 3.55
N LYS A 126 -17.75 -18.18 3.47
CA LYS A 126 -16.43 -18.68 3.09
C LYS A 126 -15.90 -19.74 4.05
N ALA A 127 -16.01 -19.52 5.36
CA ALA A 127 -15.58 -20.51 6.35
C ALA A 127 -16.40 -21.81 6.28
N LYS A 128 -17.69 -21.71 5.91
CA LYS A 128 -18.55 -22.88 5.70
C LYS A 128 -18.15 -23.68 4.45
N GLU A 129 -17.80 -23.00 3.35
CA GLU A 129 -17.27 -23.64 2.15
C GLU A 129 -15.95 -24.36 2.43
N GLU A 130 -15.00 -23.69 3.09
CA GLU A 130 -13.71 -24.28 3.48
C GLU A 130 -13.90 -25.47 4.43
N TRP A 131 -14.82 -25.36 5.39
CA TRP A 131 -15.15 -26.46 6.29
C TRP A 131 -15.71 -27.66 5.54
N ASN A 132 -16.69 -27.47 4.65
CA ASN A 132 -17.29 -28.56 3.90
C ASN A 132 -16.28 -29.27 2.99
N GLY A 133 -15.38 -28.53 2.33
CA GLY A 133 -14.33 -29.10 1.49
C GLY A 133 -13.23 -29.86 2.26
N PHE A 134 -13.16 -29.73 3.59
CA PHE A 134 -12.25 -30.50 4.44
C PHE A 134 -12.79 -31.90 4.79
N PHE A 135 -14.10 -32.12 4.67
CA PHE A 135 -14.78 -33.36 5.06
C PHE A 135 -15.43 -34.10 3.87
N GLU A 136 -15.26 -33.61 2.65
CA GLU A 136 -15.45 -34.36 1.38
C GLU A 136 -14.16 -35.05 0.95
#